data_AF-A0A6I9NJW0-F1
#
_entry.id   AF-A0A6I9NJW0-F1
#
_cell.length_a   1.000
_cell.length_b   1.000
_cell.length_c   1.000
_cell.angle_alpha   90.00
_cell.angle_beta   90.00
_cell.angle_gamma   90.00
#
_symmetry.space_group_name_H-M   'P 1'
#
loop_
_entity.id
_entity.type
_entity.pdbx_description
1 polymer ?
#
loop_
_entity_poly.entity_id
_entity_poly.type
_entity_poly.pdbx_seq_one_letter_code
_entity_poly.pdbx_strand_id
1 'polypeptide(L)'
;MAGQQFQYDDSGNTFFYFLTSFVGLIVIPATYYLWPRDQNAEQLRLKSLRKVHGRCLWYRLRLTKSQQSIVPTLKKAALLFGWAVFLLLAYKVSKLDREYQEYNPYEVLNLDPGASLSEIKKQYRVLSLKFHPDKGGDESTFMRIAKAYAALTNEQSRQNWETYGNPDGPGATSFGIALPAWIVDQKNSMLVLLVYGLAFMVILPVVVGTWWYRSIRYSGDQILINTTQLFMHFMYKTPNMNMKRLAMVLTAAFEFDPRSNKDATIRPTDNIEVPQLIRELGNINVKKKEPPFCYPYSLKARVLVLAHLARMDVSEELDEGRTLEKKLEEEMPEVEIDIDELLDVTSDDERATKLQVSLIDCYKPTGDFVRDLLARIRGMRKLSAPTKKGL
;
A
#
# COMPACT_ATOMS: atom_id res chain seq x y z
N MET A 1 16.25 -18.92 -43.64
CA MET A 1 15.02 -18.13 -43.57
C MET A 1 15.44 -16.67 -43.46
N ALA A 2 15.15 -15.84 -44.45
CA ALA A 2 15.37 -14.40 -44.31
C ALA A 2 14.55 -13.94 -43.10
N GLY A 3 15.23 -13.53 -42.03
CA GLY A 3 14.55 -13.07 -40.82
C GLY A 3 13.64 -11.91 -41.20
N GLN A 4 12.37 -11.99 -40.82
CA GLN A 4 11.46 -10.85 -40.95
C GLN A 4 12.10 -9.69 -40.20
N GLN A 5 12.50 -8.64 -40.93
CA GLN A 5 13.15 -7.49 -40.35
C GLN A 5 12.08 -6.62 -39.72
N PHE A 6 11.94 -6.70 -38.40
CA PHE A 6 11.01 -5.86 -37.66
C PHE A 6 11.48 -4.41 -37.70
N GLN A 7 10.56 -3.51 -38.00
CA GLN A 7 10.83 -2.08 -38.00
C GLN A 7 10.48 -1.53 -36.61
N TYR A 8 11.44 -0.89 -35.95
CA TYR A 8 11.21 -0.27 -34.63
C TYR A 8 10.67 1.15 -34.80
N ASP A 9 10.09 1.68 -33.72
CA ASP A 9 9.54 3.03 -33.73
C ASP A 9 10.67 4.07 -33.54
N ASP A 10 11.10 4.67 -34.64
CA ASP A 10 12.09 5.75 -34.66
C ASP A 10 11.51 7.07 -34.13
N SER A 11 10.19 7.27 -34.27
CA SER A 11 9.49 8.48 -33.82
C SER A 11 9.16 8.44 -32.33
N GLY A 12 9.07 7.24 -31.75
CA GLY A 12 8.60 7.00 -30.38
C GLY A 12 7.08 7.19 -30.19
N ASN A 13 6.35 7.61 -31.22
CA ASN A 13 4.93 7.95 -31.10
C ASN A 13 4.07 6.70 -30.82
N THR A 14 4.29 5.60 -31.55
CA THR A 14 3.57 4.34 -31.36
C THR A 14 3.87 3.71 -30.00
N PHE A 15 5.10 3.86 -29.50
CA PHE A 15 5.47 3.44 -28.15
C PHE A 15 4.64 4.13 -27.08
N PHE A 16 4.42 5.45 -27.18
CA PHE A 16 3.61 6.16 -26.20
C PHE A 16 2.15 5.71 -26.19
N TYR A 17 1.55 5.40 -27.34
CA TYR A 17 0.21 4.80 -27.40
C TYR A 17 0.15 3.43 -26.72
N PHE A 18 1.14 2.57 -27.01
CA PHE A 18 1.25 1.26 -26.38
C PHE A 18 1.43 1.38 -24.86
N LEU A 19 2.36 2.22 -24.41
CA LEU A 19 2.66 2.43 -23.00
C LEU A 19 1.46 3.00 -22.24
N THR A 20 0.77 3.99 -22.81
CA THR A 20 -0.44 4.57 -22.22
C THR A 20 -1.55 3.51 -22.06
N SER A 21 -1.73 2.67 -23.08
CA SER A 21 -2.74 1.59 -23.04
C SER A 21 -2.39 0.54 -21.97
N PHE A 22 -1.12 0.15 -21.89
CA PHE A 22 -0.64 -0.82 -20.90
C PHE A 22 -0.78 -0.29 -19.46
N VAL A 23 -0.38 0.96 -19.22
CA VAL A 23 -0.55 1.61 -17.92
C VAL A 23 -2.03 1.73 -17.57
N GLY A 24 -2.89 2.13 -18.51
CA GLY A 24 -4.34 2.17 -18.30
C GLY A 24 -4.93 0.81 -17.91
N LEU A 25 -4.50 -0.26 -18.58
CA LEU A 25 -4.94 -1.63 -18.33
C LEU A 25 -4.54 -2.15 -16.93
N ILE A 26 -3.47 -1.61 -16.34
CA ILE A 26 -3.07 -1.91 -14.96
C ILE A 26 -3.79 -1.00 -13.97
N VAL A 27 -3.73 0.32 -14.18
CA VAL A 27 -4.19 1.32 -13.22
C VAL A 27 -5.71 1.29 -13.04
N ILE A 28 -6.48 1.10 -14.11
CA ILE A 28 -7.95 1.13 -14.04
C ILE A 28 -8.50 -0.05 -13.18
N PRO A 29 -8.16 -1.32 -13.46
CA PRO A 29 -8.57 -2.43 -12.59
C PRO A 29 -7.94 -2.34 -11.21
N ALA A 30 -6.67 -1.94 -11.10
CA ALA A 30 -6.01 -1.73 -9.81
C ALA A 30 -6.78 -0.72 -8.96
N THR A 31 -7.28 0.36 -9.57
CA THR A 31 -8.12 1.33 -8.87
C THR A 31 -9.38 0.66 -8.35
N TYR A 32 -10.10 -0.14 -9.14
CA TYR A 32 -11.30 -0.84 -8.68
C TYR A 32 -11.04 -1.80 -7.50
N TYR A 33 -9.96 -2.60 -7.54
CA TYR A 33 -9.67 -3.61 -6.52
C TYR A 33 -8.92 -3.09 -5.28
N LEU A 34 -8.03 -2.12 -5.47
CA LEU A 34 -7.20 -1.55 -4.40
C LEU A 34 -7.78 -0.23 -3.86
N TRP A 35 -8.88 0.27 -4.42
CA TRP A 35 -9.58 1.42 -3.83
C TRP A 35 -9.82 1.14 -2.36
N PRO A 36 -9.54 2.09 -1.46
CA PRO A 36 -9.75 1.91 -0.03
C PRO A 36 -11.23 1.63 0.24
N ARG A 37 -11.58 0.34 0.31
CA ARG A 37 -12.91 -0.13 0.72
C ARG A 37 -12.95 -0.07 2.25
N ASP A 38 -13.86 0.76 2.74
CA ASP A 38 -14.20 1.02 4.14
C ASP A 38 -13.12 0.67 5.19
N GLN A 39 -12.08 1.52 5.27
CA GLN A 39 -11.01 1.39 6.27
C GLN A 39 -11.52 1.58 7.71
N ASN A 40 -12.74 2.10 7.88
CA ASN A 40 -13.32 2.43 9.16
C ASN A 40 -14.14 1.30 9.77
N ALA A 41 -14.42 0.21 9.05
CA ALA A 41 -15.23 -0.90 9.57
C ALA A 41 -14.59 -1.59 10.78
N GLU A 42 -13.27 -1.84 10.75
CA GLU A 42 -12.55 -2.39 11.92
C GLU A 42 -12.51 -1.38 13.07
N GLN A 43 -12.31 -0.09 12.78
CA GLN A 43 -12.33 0.96 13.81
C GLN A 43 -13.71 1.13 14.45
N LEU A 44 -14.80 1.05 13.68
CA LEU A 44 -16.17 1.09 14.18
C LEU A 44 -16.45 -0.11 15.09
N ARG A 45 -16.01 -1.31 14.65
CA ARG A 45 -16.11 -2.54 15.44
C ARG A 45 -15.30 -2.47 16.73
N LEU A 46 -14.10 -1.88 16.70
CA LEU A 46 -13.32 -1.66 17.91
C LEU A 46 -13.97 -0.60 18.81
N LYS A 47 -14.55 0.48 18.27
CA LYS A 47 -15.28 1.47 19.07
C LYS A 47 -16.48 0.86 19.80
N SER A 48 -17.23 -0.05 19.19
CA SER A 48 -18.35 -0.73 19.86
C SER A 48 -17.87 -1.66 20.98
N LEU A 49 -16.72 -2.33 20.80
CA LEU A 49 -16.11 -3.19 21.81
C LEU A 49 -15.47 -2.44 22.99
N ARG A 50 -15.27 -1.11 22.87
CA ARG A 50 -14.65 -0.25 23.90
C ARG A 50 -15.34 -0.36 25.26
N LYS A 51 -16.68 -0.42 25.27
CA LYS A 51 -17.45 -0.46 26.52
C LYS A 51 -17.20 -1.74 27.33
N VAL A 52 -16.87 -2.84 26.66
CA VAL A 52 -16.69 -4.16 27.29
C VAL A 52 -15.21 -4.46 27.53
N HIS A 53 -14.35 -4.14 26.56
CA HIS A 53 -12.93 -4.51 26.57
C HIS A 53 -12.01 -3.30 26.75
N GLY A 54 -12.53 -2.12 27.11
CA GLY A 54 -11.75 -0.89 27.23
C GLY A 54 -10.58 -0.98 28.20
N ARG A 55 -10.72 -1.82 29.25
CA ARG A 55 -9.64 -2.11 30.23
C ARG A 55 -8.75 -3.27 29.81
N CYS A 56 -9.09 -4.03 28.76
CA CYS A 56 -8.31 -5.15 28.30
C CYS A 56 -7.10 -4.66 27.49
N LEU A 57 -5.92 -5.12 27.87
CA LEU A 57 -4.68 -4.84 27.16
C LEU A 57 -4.75 -5.24 25.68
N TRP A 58 -5.32 -6.41 25.35
CA TRP A 58 -5.50 -6.86 23.98
C TRP A 58 -6.23 -5.82 23.12
N TYR A 59 -7.26 -5.17 23.68
CA TYR A 59 -8.05 -4.16 22.98
C TYR A 59 -7.23 -2.89 22.72
N ARG A 60 -6.44 -2.44 23.69
CA ARG A 60 -5.50 -1.30 23.58
C ARG A 60 -4.40 -1.57 22.54
N LEU A 61 -3.76 -2.74 22.59
CA LEU A 61 -2.71 -3.14 21.63
C LEU A 61 -3.26 -3.34 20.20
N ARG A 62 -4.51 -3.81 20.06
CA ARG A 62 -5.14 -3.97 18.75
C ARG A 62 -5.46 -2.63 18.11
N LEU A 63 -5.88 -1.63 18.91
CA LEU A 63 -6.09 -0.26 18.46
C LEU A 63 -4.79 0.37 17.93
N THR A 64 -3.67 0.22 18.64
CA THR A 64 -2.39 0.79 18.21
C THR A 64 -1.85 0.13 16.94
N LYS A 65 -1.94 -1.21 16.84
CA LYS A 65 -1.47 -1.96 15.65
C LYS A 65 -2.27 -1.66 14.38
N SER A 66 -3.60 -1.46 14.49
CA SER A 66 -4.44 -1.08 13.35
C SER A 66 -4.05 0.30 12.79
N GLN A 67 -3.63 1.22 13.67
CA GLN A 67 -3.29 2.60 13.32
C GLN A 67 -1.92 2.76 12.62
N GLN A 68 -0.95 1.87 12.85
CA GLN A 68 0.42 2.00 12.34
C GLN A 68 0.68 1.31 10.98
N SER A 69 -0.33 0.74 10.33
CA SER A 69 -0.10 0.08 9.06
C SER A 69 0.18 1.10 7.95
N ILE A 70 1.43 1.12 7.45
CA ILE A 70 1.84 1.97 6.30
C ILE A 70 1.26 1.41 4.99
N VAL A 71 0.94 0.11 4.95
CA VAL A 71 0.40 -0.59 3.78
C VAL A 71 -0.78 0.12 3.09
N PRO A 72 -1.86 0.55 3.79
CA PRO A 72 -2.94 1.31 3.16
C PRO A 72 -2.48 2.65 2.57
N THR A 73 -1.56 3.35 3.22
CA THR A 73 -1.02 4.63 2.69
C THR A 73 -0.17 4.40 1.44
N LEU A 74 0.66 3.35 1.43
CA LEU A 74 1.47 2.96 0.29
C LEU A 74 0.62 2.56 -0.92
N LYS A 75 -0.48 1.82 -0.70
CA LYS A 75 -1.44 1.47 -1.76
C LYS A 75 -2.07 2.71 -2.39
N LYS A 76 -2.50 3.69 -1.57
CA LYS A 76 -3.05 4.96 -2.07
C LYS A 76 -1.99 5.75 -2.84
N ALA A 77 -0.78 5.87 -2.31
CA ALA A 77 0.32 6.58 -2.97
C ALA A 77 0.68 5.94 -4.32
N ALA A 78 0.75 4.60 -4.39
CA ALA A 78 1.02 3.87 -5.63
C ALA A 78 -0.08 4.06 -6.68
N LEU A 79 -1.36 4.07 -6.27
CA LEU A 79 -2.47 4.37 -7.17
C LEU A 79 -2.42 5.81 -7.68
N LEU A 80 -2.17 6.80 -6.81
CA LEU A 80 -2.03 8.20 -7.21
C LEU A 80 -0.87 8.40 -8.18
N PHE A 81 0.28 7.76 -7.91
CA PHE A 81 1.42 7.78 -8.82
C PHE A 81 1.08 7.14 -10.16
N GLY A 82 0.40 5.99 -10.18
CA GLY A 82 -0.05 5.34 -11.41
C GLY A 82 -0.98 6.22 -12.25
N TRP A 83 -1.93 6.91 -11.61
CA TRP A 83 -2.79 7.88 -12.28
C TRP A 83 -2.04 9.11 -12.80
N ALA A 84 -1.09 9.64 -12.02
CA ALA A 84 -0.25 10.76 -12.46
C ALA A 84 0.57 10.39 -13.71
N VAL A 85 1.18 9.19 -13.72
CA VAL A 85 1.90 8.67 -14.88
C VAL A 85 0.95 8.48 -16.08
N PHE A 86 -0.22 7.88 -15.85
CA PHE A 86 -1.22 7.69 -16.91
C PHE A 86 -1.67 9.01 -17.53
N LEU A 87 -1.98 10.03 -16.72
CA LEU A 87 -2.38 11.35 -17.20
C LEU A 87 -1.25 12.09 -17.92
N LEU A 88 0.00 11.98 -17.43
CA LEU A 88 1.16 12.56 -18.08
C LEU A 88 1.39 11.93 -19.47
N LEU A 89 1.31 10.61 -19.57
CA LEU A 89 1.43 9.89 -20.83
C LEU A 89 0.29 10.23 -21.78
N ALA A 90 -0.95 10.28 -21.29
CA ALA A 90 -2.10 10.70 -22.09
C ALA A 90 -1.96 12.15 -22.60
N TYR A 91 -1.45 13.06 -21.77
CA TYR A 91 -1.15 14.43 -22.19
C TYR A 91 -0.07 14.46 -23.28
N LYS A 92 1.02 13.71 -23.11
CA LYS A 92 2.07 13.58 -24.13
C LYS A 92 1.50 13.05 -25.44
N VAL A 93 0.71 11.98 -25.38
CA VAL A 93 0.02 11.40 -26.55
C VAL A 93 -0.91 12.41 -27.23
N SER A 94 -1.65 13.23 -26.47
CA SER A 94 -2.55 14.25 -27.03
C SER A 94 -1.85 15.37 -27.81
N LYS A 95 -0.56 15.56 -27.54
CA LYS A 95 0.30 16.55 -28.21
C LYS A 95 1.13 15.94 -29.33
N LEU A 96 1.07 14.63 -29.54
CA LEU A 96 1.71 13.99 -30.69
C LEU A 96 0.87 14.27 -31.92
N ASP A 97 1.47 14.96 -32.88
CA ASP A 97 0.83 15.19 -34.17
C ASP A 97 0.62 13.84 -34.87
N ARG A 98 -0.59 13.65 -35.40
CA ARG A 98 -0.97 12.47 -36.18
C ARG A 98 -0.32 12.58 -37.56
N GLU A 99 0.98 12.31 -37.65
CA GLU A 99 1.70 12.28 -38.92
C GLU A 99 1.44 10.97 -39.68
N TYR A 100 0.16 10.68 -39.94
CA TYR A 100 -0.28 9.77 -40.99
C TYR A 100 -0.83 10.63 -42.12
N GLN A 101 0.07 11.31 -42.84
CA GLN A 101 -0.29 11.86 -44.14
C GLN A 101 -0.26 10.70 -45.12
N GLU A 102 -1.45 10.23 -45.52
CA GLU A 102 -1.61 9.28 -46.61
C GLU A 102 -0.92 9.87 -47.86
N TYR A 103 0.05 9.16 -48.41
CA TYR A 103 0.88 9.70 -49.50
C TYR A 103 0.06 9.79 -50.78
N ASN A 104 -0.40 11.01 -51.09
CA ASN A 104 -1.15 11.29 -52.31
C ASN A 104 -0.24 11.97 -53.37
N PRO A 105 0.14 11.27 -54.46
CA PRO A 105 0.98 11.82 -55.53
C PRO A 105 0.37 13.05 -56.23
N TYR A 106 -0.97 13.12 -56.31
CA TYR A 106 -1.68 14.24 -56.93
C TYR A 106 -1.59 15.51 -56.07
N GLU A 107 -1.76 15.38 -54.75
CA GLU A 107 -1.58 16.49 -53.80
C GLU A 107 -0.14 17.01 -53.79
N VAL A 108 0.86 16.11 -53.87
CA VAL A 108 2.28 16.52 -53.93
C VAL A 108 2.58 17.37 -55.16
N LEU A 109 1.93 17.10 -56.29
CA LEU A 109 2.07 17.90 -57.52
C LEU A 109 1.06 19.07 -57.61
N ASN A 110 0.19 19.26 -56.62
CA ASN A 110 -0.94 20.19 -56.64
C ASN A 110 -1.82 20.02 -57.89
N LEU A 111 -2.24 18.78 -58.16
CA LEU A 111 -3.11 18.42 -59.28
C LEU A 111 -4.36 17.70 -58.76
N ASP A 112 -5.46 17.81 -59.51
CA ASP A 112 -6.68 17.05 -59.20
C ASP A 112 -6.53 15.57 -59.60
N PRO A 113 -7.20 14.65 -58.87
CA PRO A 113 -7.27 13.24 -59.24
C PRO A 113 -7.82 13.09 -60.67
N GLY A 114 -7.06 12.48 -61.57
CA GLY A 114 -7.45 12.33 -62.98
C GLY A 114 -6.76 13.30 -63.96
N ALA A 115 -5.83 14.14 -63.49
CA ALA A 115 -5.01 15.00 -64.36
C ALA A 115 -4.34 14.23 -65.51
N SER A 116 -4.23 14.89 -66.67
CA SER A 116 -3.62 14.32 -67.87
C SER A 116 -2.10 14.25 -67.75
N LEU A 117 -1.46 13.34 -68.49
CA LEU A 117 0.00 13.18 -68.48
C LEU A 117 0.74 14.47 -68.90
N SER A 118 0.14 15.29 -69.76
CA SER A 118 0.68 16.59 -70.16
C SER A 118 0.67 17.60 -69.01
N GLU A 119 -0.38 17.61 -68.18
CA GLU A 119 -0.49 18.46 -67.00
C GLU A 119 0.48 18.04 -65.90
N ILE A 120 0.61 16.73 -65.66
CA ILE A 120 1.57 16.14 -64.71
C ILE A 120 3.00 16.55 -65.09
N LYS A 121 3.38 16.41 -66.36
CA LYS A 121 4.71 16.82 -66.85
C LYS A 121 4.93 18.32 -66.73
N LYS A 122 3.91 19.12 -67.04
CA LYS A 122 3.99 20.58 -66.95
C LYS A 122 4.22 21.02 -65.50
N GLN A 123 3.47 20.47 -64.54
CA GLN A 123 3.64 20.84 -63.14
C GLN A 123 4.91 20.31 -62.52
N TYR A 124 5.31 19.08 -62.85
CA TYR A 124 6.61 18.57 -62.43
C TYR A 124 7.74 19.51 -62.88
N ARG A 125 7.71 20.02 -64.11
CA ARG A 125 8.72 20.98 -64.61
C ARG A 125 8.74 22.28 -63.82
N VAL A 126 7.57 22.81 -63.44
CA VAL A 126 7.46 24.04 -62.65
C VAL A 126 7.96 23.82 -61.22
N LEU A 127 7.53 22.75 -60.56
CA LEU A 127 7.89 22.44 -59.18
C LEU A 127 9.36 22.01 -59.05
N SER A 128 9.88 21.20 -59.97
CA SER A 128 11.29 20.78 -59.99
C SER A 128 12.24 21.97 -60.17
N LEU A 129 11.89 22.97 -60.99
CA LEU A 129 12.70 24.18 -61.13
C LEU A 129 12.65 25.07 -59.90
N LYS A 130 11.54 25.05 -59.15
CA LYS A 130 11.33 25.84 -57.94
C LYS A 130 12.03 25.23 -56.72
N PHE A 131 12.02 23.90 -56.61
CA PHE A 131 12.57 23.15 -55.48
C PHE A 131 13.89 22.43 -55.80
N HIS A 132 14.59 22.82 -56.86
CA HIS A 132 15.87 22.22 -57.22
C HIS A 132 16.93 22.49 -56.12
N PRO A 133 17.71 21.49 -55.66
CA PRO A 133 18.72 21.67 -54.61
C PRO A 133 19.76 22.73 -54.99
N ASP A 134 20.22 22.76 -56.25
CA ASP A 134 21.15 23.77 -56.75
C ASP A 134 20.61 25.21 -56.74
N LYS A 135 19.30 25.41 -56.62
CA LYS A 135 18.66 26.73 -56.56
C LYS A 135 18.20 27.11 -55.14
N GLY A 136 18.67 26.38 -54.12
CA GLY A 136 18.33 26.62 -52.72
C GLY A 136 17.01 25.99 -52.27
N GLY A 137 16.50 24.99 -53.02
CA GLY A 137 15.36 24.17 -52.61
C GLY A 137 15.75 23.04 -51.65
N ASP A 138 14.78 22.54 -50.89
CA ASP A 138 14.99 21.45 -49.93
C ASP A 138 15.00 20.08 -50.63
N GLU A 139 16.07 19.30 -50.45
CA GLU A 139 16.29 18.01 -51.13
C GLU A 139 15.18 17.00 -50.82
N SER A 140 14.66 17.04 -49.60
CA SER A 140 13.55 16.19 -49.16
C SER A 140 12.27 16.42 -50.00
N THR A 141 11.95 17.69 -50.26
CA THR A 141 10.78 18.10 -51.03
C THR A 141 10.95 17.77 -52.51
N PHE A 142 12.16 17.95 -53.05
CA PHE A 142 12.49 17.57 -54.43
C PHE A 142 12.33 16.06 -54.66
N MET A 143 12.85 15.24 -53.75
CA MET A 143 12.68 13.78 -53.81
C MET A 143 11.22 13.38 -53.75
N ARG A 144 10.41 14.03 -52.91
CA ARG A 144 8.96 13.77 -52.81
C ARG A 144 8.23 14.11 -54.12
N ILE A 145 8.57 15.23 -54.76
CA ILE A 145 8.04 15.65 -56.07
C ILE A 145 8.46 14.67 -57.17
N ALA A 146 9.72 14.23 -57.19
CA ALA A 146 10.22 13.25 -58.15
C ALA A 146 9.54 11.89 -57.99
N LYS A 147 9.33 11.43 -56.75
CA LYS A 147 8.60 10.20 -56.45
C LYS A 147 7.13 10.28 -56.89
N ALA A 148 6.48 11.42 -56.68
CA ALA A 148 5.10 11.65 -57.13
C ALA A 148 4.97 11.64 -58.66
N TYR A 149 5.92 12.28 -59.35
CA TYR A 149 5.97 12.23 -60.81
C TYR A 149 6.20 10.81 -61.34
N ALA A 150 7.13 10.05 -60.75
CA ALA A 150 7.39 8.66 -61.13
C ALA A 150 6.15 7.76 -60.93
N ALA A 151 5.45 7.94 -59.80
CA ALA A 151 4.21 7.24 -59.47
C ALA A 151 3.09 7.46 -60.51
N LEU A 152 2.95 8.69 -61.02
CA LEU A 152 1.87 9.06 -61.94
C LEU A 152 2.22 8.93 -63.44
N THR A 153 3.52 8.86 -63.77
CA THR A 153 3.97 8.75 -65.17
C THR A 153 3.96 7.33 -65.69
N ASN A 154 4.24 6.35 -64.83
CA ASN A 154 4.19 4.93 -65.20
C ASN A 154 2.76 4.41 -65.07
N GLU A 155 2.20 3.90 -66.16
CA GLU A 155 0.83 3.37 -66.21
C GLU A 155 0.59 2.27 -65.16
N GLN A 156 1.57 1.39 -64.96
CA GLN A 156 1.48 0.33 -63.95
C GLN A 156 1.46 0.89 -62.51
N SER A 157 2.31 1.89 -62.23
CA SER A 157 2.35 2.55 -60.91
C SER A 157 1.10 3.39 -60.64
N ARG A 158 0.54 4.01 -61.67
CA ARG A 158 -0.72 4.75 -61.59
C ARG A 158 -1.89 3.82 -61.28
N GLN A 159 -2.02 2.71 -62.00
CA GLN A 159 -3.04 1.68 -61.73
C GLN A 159 -2.88 1.06 -60.34
N ASN A 160 -1.64 0.82 -59.91
CA ASN A 160 -1.35 0.35 -58.56
C ASN A 160 -1.81 1.34 -57.49
N TRP A 161 -1.58 2.64 -57.70
CA TRP A 161 -2.07 3.67 -56.79
C TRP A 161 -3.60 3.75 -56.79
N GLU A 162 -4.25 3.66 -57.95
CA GLU A 162 -5.71 3.67 -58.05
C GLU A 162 -6.37 2.43 -57.41
N THR A 163 -5.69 1.28 -57.47
CA THR A 163 -6.22 0.00 -56.93
C THR A 163 -5.86 -0.21 -55.45
N TYR A 164 -4.66 0.18 -55.02
CA TYR A 164 -4.09 -0.14 -53.71
C TYR A 164 -3.72 1.08 -52.87
N GLY A 165 -3.88 2.30 -53.38
CA GLY A 165 -3.49 3.55 -52.70
C GLY A 165 -1.97 3.78 -52.64
N ASN A 166 -1.16 2.92 -53.29
CA ASN A 166 0.31 2.98 -53.25
C ASN A 166 0.92 2.69 -54.65
N PRO A 167 1.85 3.52 -55.17
CA PRO A 167 2.44 3.30 -56.50
C PRO A 167 3.25 2.01 -56.66
N ASP A 168 3.73 1.44 -55.54
CA ASP A 168 4.55 0.23 -55.52
C ASP A 168 3.72 -1.08 -55.57
N GLY A 169 2.38 -0.98 -55.59
CA GLY A 169 1.48 -2.13 -55.62
C GLY A 169 0.97 -2.54 -54.21
N PRO A 170 0.43 -3.78 -54.05
CA PRO A 170 -0.03 -4.25 -52.75
C PRO A 170 1.16 -4.25 -51.78
N GLY A 171 1.10 -3.35 -50.79
CA GLY A 171 2.19 -3.18 -49.83
C GLY A 171 2.49 -4.48 -49.10
N ALA A 172 3.75 -4.88 -49.06
CA ALA A 172 4.19 -5.95 -48.16
C ALA A 172 3.85 -5.53 -46.72
N THR A 173 3.16 -6.39 -45.96
CA THR A 173 2.84 -6.10 -44.56
C THR A 173 4.12 -6.04 -43.74
N SER A 174 4.63 -4.83 -43.49
CA SER A 174 5.75 -4.63 -42.57
C SER A 174 5.24 -4.73 -41.13
N PHE A 175 5.83 -5.63 -40.36
CA PHE A 175 5.52 -5.77 -38.94
C PHE A 175 6.41 -4.80 -38.15
N GLY A 176 5.80 -3.71 -37.67
CA GLY A 176 6.45 -2.77 -36.77
C GLY A 176 6.31 -3.21 -35.31
N ILE A 177 7.38 -3.07 -34.52
CA ILE A 177 7.33 -3.23 -33.06
C ILE A 177 7.28 -1.84 -32.45
N ALA A 178 6.30 -1.59 -31.57
CA ALA A 178 6.12 -0.32 -30.88
C ALA A 178 7.18 -0.04 -29.80
N LEU A 179 8.34 -0.70 -29.82
CA LEU A 179 9.44 -0.42 -28.91
C LEU A 179 10.30 0.69 -29.51
N PRO A 180 10.79 1.64 -28.69
CA PRO A 180 11.68 2.69 -29.17
C PRO A 180 12.98 2.11 -29.73
N ALA A 181 13.42 2.63 -30.87
CA ALA A 181 14.67 2.20 -31.51
C ALA A 181 15.90 2.31 -30.59
N TRP A 182 15.96 3.36 -29.74
CA TRP A 182 17.09 3.60 -28.84
C TRP A 182 17.38 2.48 -27.82
N ILE A 183 16.38 1.63 -27.50
CA ILE A 183 16.56 0.47 -26.60
C ILE A 183 17.36 -0.64 -27.30
N VAL A 184 17.15 -0.78 -28.61
CA VAL A 184 17.70 -1.88 -29.43
C VAL A 184 18.95 -1.44 -30.20
N ASP A 185 19.18 -0.13 -30.31
CA ASP A 185 20.40 0.44 -30.92
C ASP A 185 21.68 -0.15 -30.33
N GLN A 186 22.66 -0.42 -31.20
CA GLN A 186 23.95 -1.04 -30.82
C GLN A 186 24.68 -0.31 -29.68
N LYS A 187 24.47 1.00 -29.52
CA LYS A 187 25.08 1.80 -28.45
C LYS A 187 24.56 1.41 -27.06
N ASN A 188 23.27 1.15 -26.93
CA ASN A 188 22.60 0.92 -25.65
C ASN A 188 22.26 -0.56 -25.42
N SER A 189 22.17 -1.35 -26.49
CA SER A 189 21.76 -2.76 -26.41
C SER A 189 22.64 -3.58 -25.47
N MET A 190 23.94 -3.31 -25.43
CA MET A 190 24.87 -3.96 -24.49
C MET A 190 24.54 -3.64 -23.02
N LEU A 191 24.18 -2.39 -22.72
CA LEU A 191 23.80 -1.97 -21.37
C LEU A 191 22.46 -2.57 -20.96
N VAL A 192 21.47 -2.56 -21.87
CA VAL A 192 20.15 -3.15 -21.63
C VAL A 192 20.27 -4.65 -21.38
N LEU A 193 21.06 -5.35 -22.19
CA LEU A 193 21.30 -6.79 -22.03
C LEU A 193 22.02 -7.10 -20.72
N LEU A 194 23.00 -6.28 -20.32
CA LEU A 194 23.71 -6.43 -19.06
C LEU A 194 22.77 -6.23 -17.86
N VAL A 195 21.95 -5.18 -17.86
CA VAL A 195 20.97 -4.92 -16.78
C VAL A 195 19.96 -6.05 -16.69
N TYR A 196 19.45 -6.52 -17.84
CA TYR A 196 18.54 -7.66 -17.89
C TYR A 196 19.20 -8.94 -17.35
N GLY A 197 20.44 -9.21 -17.77
CA GLY A 197 21.23 -10.34 -17.28
C GLY A 197 21.46 -10.29 -15.78
N LEU A 198 21.84 -9.13 -15.23
CA LEU A 198 22.01 -8.93 -13.79
C LEU A 198 20.70 -9.08 -13.02
N ALA A 199 19.58 -8.58 -13.55
CA ALA A 199 18.28 -8.75 -12.92
C ALA A 199 17.91 -10.24 -12.80
N PHE A 200 18.11 -11.03 -13.85
CA PHE A 200 17.82 -12.47 -13.82
C PHE A 200 18.83 -13.29 -13.02
N MET A 201 20.11 -12.90 -12.99
CA MET A 201 21.16 -13.65 -12.27
C MET A 201 21.23 -13.30 -10.78
N VAL A 202 20.84 -12.08 -10.38
CA VAL A 202 20.95 -11.62 -8.99
C VAL A 202 19.58 -11.42 -8.36
N ILE A 203 18.74 -10.56 -8.95
CA ILE A 203 17.48 -10.17 -8.31
C ILE A 203 16.55 -11.38 -8.18
N LEU A 204 16.38 -12.15 -9.26
CA LEU A 204 15.47 -13.30 -9.24
C LEU A 204 15.92 -14.37 -8.22
N PRO A 205 17.17 -14.86 -8.20
CA PRO A 205 17.62 -15.82 -7.19
C PRO A 205 17.59 -15.28 -5.76
N VAL A 206 17.89 -14.00 -5.54
CA VAL A 206 17.82 -13.40 -4.20
C VAL A 206 16.39 -13.32 -3.70
N VAL A 207 15.46 -12.85 -4.53
CA VAL A 207 14.03 -12.73 -4.16
C VAL A 207 13.42 -14.11 -3.93
N VAL A 208 13.58 -15.03 -4.88
CA VAL A 208 13.05 -16.40 -4.78
C VAL A 208 13.70 -17.13 -3.62
N GLY A 209 15.02 -17.02 -3.47
CA GLY A 209 15.76 -17.62 -2.37
C GLY A 209 15.32 -17.09 -1.01
N THR A 210 15.22 -15.77 -0.83
CA THR A 210 14.76 -15.17 0.43
C THR A 210 13.33 -15.59 0.77
N TRP A 211 12.44 -15.58 -0.22
CA TRP A 211 11.06 -16.06 -0.04
C TRP A 211 11.02 -17.54 0.32
N TRP A 212 11.76 -18.39 -0.40
CA TRP A 212 11.83 -19.83 -0.17
C TRP A 212 12.37 -20.17 1.22
N TYR A 213 13.52 -19.61 1.59
CA TYR A 213 14.14 -19.82 2.91
C TYR A 213 13.28 -19.28 4.06
N ARG A 214 12.45 -18.27 3.82
CA ARG A 214 11.49 -17.77 4.81
C ARG A 214 10.27 -18.70 4.91
N SER A 215 9.79 -19.21 3.77
CA SER A 215 8.61 -20.07 3.67
C SER A 215 8.86 -21.48 4.24
N ILE A 216 9.99 -22.10 3.89
CA ILE A 216 10.32 -23.49 4.28
C ILE A 216 10.54 -23.68 5.78
N ARG A 217 10.62 -22.60 6.57
CA ARG A 217 10.74 -22.69 8.04
C ARG A 217 9.43 -23.07 8.72
N TYR A 218 8.30 -22.96 8.01
CA TYR A 218 6.97 -23.19 8.55
C TYR A 218 6.35 -24.46 7.97
N SER A 219 5.59 -25.17 8.80
CA SER A 219 4.72 -26.26 8.38
C SER A 219 3.48 -25.73 7.65
N GLY A 220 2.66 -26.62 7.08
CA GLY A 220 1.39 -26.26 6.44
C GLY A 220 0.45 -25.47 7.36
N ASP A 221 0.52 -25.74 8.67
CA ASP A 221 -0.27 -25.06 9.72
C ASP A 221 0.33 -23.71 10.18
N GLN A 222 1.34 -23.17 9.49
CA GLN A 222 2.02 -21.91 9.84
C GLN A 222 2.76 -21.95 11.20
N ILE A 223 3.15 -23.14 11.66
CA ILE A 223 3.96 -23.36 12.88
C ILE A 223 5.41 -23.61 12.47
N LEU A 224 6.39 -23.17 13.28
CA LEU A 224 7.80 -23.40 12.97
C LEU A 224 8.10 -24.91 12.98
N ILE A 225 8.82 -25.41 11.96
CA ILE A 225 9.11 -26.86 11.85
C ILE A 225 9.85 -27.39 13.09
N ASN A 226 10.77 -26.61 13.66
CA ASN A 226 11.48 -26.97 14.89
C ASN A 226 10.52 -27.14 16.09
N THR A 227 9.48 -26.31 16.17
CA THR A 227 8.43 -26.42 17.20
C THR A 227 7.58 -27.66 16.98
N THR A 228 7.20 -27.95 15.73
CA THR A 228 6.48 -29.18 15.41
C THR A 228 7.31 -30.42 15.77
N GLN A 229 8.60 -30.45 15.45
CA GLN A 229 9.51 -31.53 15.84
C GLN A 229 9.60 -31.68 17.37
N LEU A 230 9.67 -30.56 18.10
CA LEU A 230 9.69 -30.55 19.56
C LEU A 230 8.41 -31.15 20.15
N PHE A 231 7.26 -30.71 19.67
CA PHE A 231 5.97 -31.22 20.12
C PHE A 231 5.83 -32.70 19.81
N MET A 232 6.19 -33.11 18.59
CA MET A 232 6.13 -34.50 18.17
C MET A 232 7.05 -35.39 19.01
N HIS A 233 8.27 -34.92 19.32
CA HIS A 233 9.20 -35.63 20.20
C HIS A 233 8.57 -35.91 21.58
N PHE A 234 7.98 -34.91 22.23
CA PHE A 234 7.39 -35.08 23.55
C PHE A 234 6.06 -35.84 23.54
N MET A 235 5.25 -35.70 22.49
CA MET A 235 4.02 -36.50 22.31
C MET A 235 4.33 -37.99 22.18
N TYR A 236 5.35 -38.37 21.41
CA TYR A 236 5.76 -39.78 21.31
C TYR A 236 6.47 -40.29 22.56
N LYS A 237 7.39 -39.50 23.14
CA LYS A 237 8.16 -39.92 24.32
C LYS A 237 7.29 -40.11 25.55
N THR A 238 6.24 -39.31 25.68
CA THR A 238 5.30 -39.37 26.80
C THR A 238 3.86 -39.29 26.29
N PRO A 239 3.20 -40.40 25.95
CA PRO A 239 1.83 -40.34 25.43
C PRO A 239 0.81 -39.88 26.49
N ASN A 240 1.01 -40.26 27.75
CA ASN A 240 0.12 -39.90 28.87
C ASN A 240 0.67 -38.72 29.68
N MET A 241 0.68 -37.51 29.10
CA MET A 241 1.15 -36.29 29.79
C MET A 241 0.07 -35.69 30.69
N ASN A 242 0.46 -35.26 31.90
CA ASN A 242 -0.41 -34.43 32.74
C ASN A 242 -0.49 -32.99 32.19
N MET A 243 -1.54 -32.25 32.57
CA MET A 243 -1.79 -30.89 32.08
C MET A 243 -0.63 -29.93 32.38
N LYS A 244 0.03 -30.10 33.53
CA LYS A 244 1.23 -29.30 33.89
C LYS A 244 2.38 -29.52 32.92
N ARG A 245 2.63 -30.76 32.51
CA ARG A 245 3.67 -31.10 31.53
C ARG A 245 3.30 -30.66 30.13
N LEU A 246 2.02 -30.78 29.75
CA LEU A 246 1.53 -30.26 28.48
C LEU A 246 1.77 -28.74 28.37
N ALA A 247 1.42 -27.98 29.41
CA ALA A 247 1.70 -26.54 29.45
C ALA A 247 3.21 -26.22 29.35
N MET A 248 4.07 -27.03 29.99
CA MET A 248 5.54 -26.88 29.84
C MET A 248 6.02 -27.14 28.41
N VAL A 249 5.46 -28.13 27.72
CA VAL A 249 5.78 -28.45 26.32
C VAL A 249 5.33 -27.33 25.40
N LEU A 250 4.09 -26.85 25.54
CA LEU A 250 3.54 -25.76 24.73
C LEU A 250 4.34 -24.46 24.89
N THR A 251 4.76 -24.14 26.12
CA THR A 251 5.53 -22.92 26.42
C THR A 251 7.01 -23.04 26.10
N ALA A 252 7.47 -24.20 25.63
CA ALA A 252 8.84 -24.40 25.15
C ALA A 252 8.98 -24.26 23.62
N ALA A 253 7.90 -23.91 22.94
CA ALA A 253 7.86 -23.64 21.52
C ALA A 253 8.94 -22.62 21.09
N PHE A 254 9.61 -22.87 19.95
CA PHE A 254 10.68 -22.02 19.46
C PHE A 254 10.18 -20.66 18.96
N GLU A 255 8.87 -20.46 18.77
CA GLU A 255 8.27 -19.17 18.46
C GLU A 255 8.46 -18.13 19.57
N PHE A 256 8.72 -18.58 20.80
CA PHE A 256 9.06 -17.73 21.94
C PHE A 256 10.57 -17.48 22.07
N ASP A 257 11.41 -18.13 21.27
CA ASP A 257 12.86 -17.92 21.29
C ASP A 257 13.24 -16.70 20.41
N PRO A 258 13.91 -15.67 20.96
CA PRO A 258 14.38 -14.51 20.20
C PRO A 258 15.23 -14.85 18.97
N ARG A 259 15.90 -16.01 18.98
CA ARG A 259 16.73 -16.48 17.86
C ARG A 259 15.89 -16.90 16.66
N SER A 260 14.70 -17.42 16.92
CA SER A 260 13.77 -17.94 15.92
C SER A 260 12.74 -16.89 15.51
N ASN A 261 12.32 -16.06 16.47
CA ASN A 261 11.34 -15.00 16.28
C ASN A 261 11.83 -13.68 16.91
N LYS A 262 12.03 -12.66 16.08
CA LYS A 262 12.48 -11.33 16.53
C LYS A 262 11.44 -10.61 17.39
N ASP A 263 10.16 -10.96 17.26
CA ASP A 263 9.08 -10.37 18.05
C ASP A 263 9.10 -10.87 19.51
N ALA A 264 9.70 -12.04 19.76
CA ALA A 264 9.88 -12.60 21.09
C ALA A 264 11.12 -12.01 21.78
N THR A 265 11.08 -10.71 22.07
CA THR A 265 12.21 -10.01 22.71
C THR A 265 12.33 -10.35 24.20
N ILE A 266 13.57 -10.44 24.68
CA ILE A 266 13.88 -10.52 26.12
C ILE A 266 14.28 -9.12 26.55
N ARG A 267 13.51 -8.55 27.47
CA ARG A 267 13.71 -7.21 28.01
C ARG A 267 14.48 -7.29 29.33
N PRO A 268 15.25 -6.26 29.69
CA PRO A 268 15.93 -6.23 30.98
C PRO A 268 14.96 -6.24 32.18
N THR A 269 13.74 -5.70 32.01
CA THR A 269 12.67 -5.71 33.02
C THR A 269 12.16 -7.12 33.36
N ASP A 270 12.28 -8.08 32.43
CA ASP A 270 11.88 -9.47 32.65
C ASP A 270 12.64 -10.10 33.84
N ASN A 271 13.86 -9.63 34.13
CA ASN A 271 14.68 -10.11 35.24
C ASN A 271 14.09 -9.76 36.62
N ILE A 272 13.17 -8.79 36.68
CA ILE A 272 12.52 -8.34 37.91
C ILE A 272 11.12 -8.93 37.99
N GLU A 273 10.34 -8.81 36.90
CA GLU A 273 8.93 -9.17 36.85
C GLU A 273 8.70 -10.69 36.82
N VAL A 274 9.49 -11.44 36.02
CA VAL A 274 9.31 -12.89 35.92
C VAL A 274 9.54 -13.57 37.28
N PRO A 275 10.59 -13.23 38.07
CA PRO A 275 10.74 -13.76 39.43
C PRO A 275 9.67 -13.31 40.43
N GLN A 276 9.03 -12.16 40.25
CA GLN A 276 7.89 -11.74 41.08
C GLN A 276 6.67 -12.61 40.77
N LEU A 277 6.31 -12.76 39.49
CA LEU A 277 5.21 -13.62 39.04
C LEU A 277 5.41 -15.08 39.47
N ILE A 278 6.65 -15.59 39.42
CA ILE A 278 6.98 -16.94 39.91
C ILE A 278 6.64 -17.09 41.40
N ARG A 279 6.95 -16.08 42.23
CA ARG A 279 6.67 -16.10 43.67
C ARG A 279 5.16 -16.10 43.94
N GLU A 280 4.41 -15.29 43.20
CA GLU A 280 2.95 -15.20 43.32
C GLU A 280 2.23 -16.45 42.82
N LEU A 281 2.70 -17.06 41.72
CA LEU A 281 2.12 -18.29 41.18
C LEU A 281 2.38 -19.51 42.08
N GLY A 282 3.46 -19.50 42.87
CA GLY A 282 3.80 -20.49 43.91
C GLY A 282 4.11 -21.92 43.45
N ASN A 283 3.56 -22.35 42.30
CA ASN A 283 3.50 -23.73 41.83
C ASN A 283 4.34 -24.00 40.58
N ILE A 284 5.31 -23.13 40.27
CA ILE A 284 6.18 -23.28 39.09
C ILE A 284 7.47 -24.01 39.50
N ASN A 285 7.70 -25.19 38.93
CA ASN A 285 8.95 -25.92 39.14
C ASN A 285 10.09 -25.28 38.32
N VAL A 286 10.71 -24.23 38.87
CA VAL A 286 11.84 -23.49 38.26
C VAL A 286 13.10 -24.35 38.16
N LYS A 287 13.24 -25.39 39.00
CA LYS A 287 14.47 -26.19 39.14
C LYS A 287 14.61 -27.29 38.09
N LYS A 288 13.71 -27.37 37.09
CA LYS A 288 13.75 -28.42 36.08
C LYS A 288 14.89 -28.18 35.08
N LYS A 289 15.89 -29.06 35.07
CA LYS A 289 17.10 -28.95 34.21
C LYS A 289 16.97 -29.60 32.83
N GLU A 290 15.84 -30.22 32.52
CA GLU A 290 15.60 -30.91 31.24
C GLU A 290 15.44 -29.87 30.10
N PRO A 291 16.26 -29.89 29.04
CA PRO A 291 16.06 -29.03 27.88
C PRO A 291 14.81 -29.47 27.08
N PRO A 292 14.10 -28.54 26.42
CA PRO A 292 14.29 -27.08 26.41
C PRO A 292 13.66 -26.33 27.60
N PHE A 293 13.10 -27.03 28.59
CA PHE A 293 12.32 -26.42 29.68
C PHE A 293 13.12 -25.52 30.62
N CYS A 294 14.45 -25.64 30.60
CA CYS A 294 15.40 -24.86 31.39
C CYS A 294 15.84 -23.55 30.71
N TYR A 295 15.50 -23.34 29.43
CA TYR A 295 15.90 -22.12 28.72
C TYR A 295 15.11 -20.89 29.21
N PRO A 296 15.74 -19.70 29.25
CA PRO A 296 15.11 -18.49 29.79
C PRO A 296 13.85 -18.08 29.03
N TYR A 297 13.83 -18.22 27.70
CA TYR A 297 12.66 -17.92 26.88
C TYR A 297 11.48 -18.84 27.22
N SER A 298 11.73 -20.14 27.43
CA SER A 298 10.69 -21.11 27.78
C SER A 298 10.16 -20.86 29.18
N LEU A 299 11.03 -20.50 30.14
CA LEU A 299 10.61 -20.13 31.49
C LEU A 299 9.75 -18.87 31.47
N LYS A 300 10.19 -17.81 30.76
CA LYS A 300 9.43 -16.57 30.58
C LYS A 300 8.05 -16.85 29.98
N ALA A 301 7.99 -17.55 28.86
CA ALA A 301 6.72 -17.89 28.20
C ALA A 301 5.79 -18.69 29.12
N ARG A 302 6.33 -19.63 29.89
CA ARG A 302 5.57 -20.42 30.86
C ARG A 302 4.95 -19.58 31.95
N VAL A 303 5.74 -18.70 32.55
CA VAL A 303 5.27 -17.82 33.63
C VAL A 303 4.17 -16.89 33.10
N LEU A 304 4.38 -16.29 31.93
CA LEU A 304 3.40 -15.38 31.32
C LEU A 304 2.10 -16.08 30.94
N VAL A 305 2.16 -17.27 30.33
CA VAL A 305 0.95 -18.05 29.99
C VAL A 305 0.21 -18.48 31.25
N LEU A 306 0.92 -18.91 32.30
CA LEU A 306 0.29 -19.29 33.57
C LEU A 306 -0.32 -18.09 34.30
N ALA A 307 0.37 -16.94 34.33
CA ALA A 307 -0.17 -15.70 34.87
C ALA A 307 -1.44 -15.27 34.13
N HIS A 308 -1.44 -15.39 32.79
CA HIS A 308 -2.62 -15.12 31.97
C HIS A 308 -3.78 -16.06 32.29
N LEU A 309 -3.53 -17.37 32.41
CA LEU A 309 -4.55 -18.36 32.78
C LEU A 309 -5.07 -18.13 34.21
N ALA A 310 -4.23 -17.64 35.11
CA ALA A 310 -4.59 -17.26 36.48
C ALA A 310 -5.25 -15.87 36.58
N ARG A 311 -5.36 -15.13 35.46
CA ARG A 311 -5.89 -13.75 35.39
C ARG A 311 -5.20 -12.79 36.36
N MET A 312 -3.89 -12.92 36.50
CA MET A 312 -3.08 -12.01 37.30
C MET A 312 -2.80 -10.73 36.52
N ASP A 313 -2.79 -9.60 37.21
CA ASP A 313 -2.41 -8.31 36.65
C ASP A 313 -0.89 -8.27 36.46
N VAL A 314 -0.45 -8.12 35.22
CA VAL A 314 0.97 -7.99 34.86
C VAL A 314 1.26 -6.51 34.64
N SER A 315 2.38 -6.03 35.17
CA SER A 315 2.81 -4.62 35.08
C SER A 315 2.77 -4.10 33.62
N GLU A 316 2.18 -2.93 33.43
CA GLU A 316 2.00 -2.23 32.15
C GLU A 316 3.33 -1.82 31.46
N GLU A 317 4.52 -2.11 32.03
CA GLU A 317 5.83 -1.91 31.37
C GLU A 317 6.22 -3.06 30.42
N LEU A 318 5.55 -4.21 30.53
CA LEU A 318 5.53 -5.23 29.47
C LEU A 318 4.80 -4.75 28.20
N ASP A 319 4.12 -3.59 28.28
CA ASP A 319 3.33 -3.01 27.20
C ASP A 319 4.01 -1.76 26.62
N GLU A 320 4.65 -1.91 25.47
CA GLU A 320 5.13 -0.77 24.68
C GLU A 320 3.94 0.11 24.25
N GLY A 321 3.64 1.14 25.03
CA GLY A 321 2.55 2.06 24.70
C GLY A 321 2.43 3.35 25.53
N ARG A 322 3.25 3.56 26.56
CA ARG A 322 3.02 4.66 27.52
C ARG A 322 3.55 6.05 27.17
N THR A 323 4.10 6.25 25.97
CA THR A 323 4.60 7.58 25.57
C THR A 323 3.49 8.51 25.03
N LEU A 324 2.29 7.99 24.74
CA LEU A 324 1.18 8.76 24.18
C LEU A 324 0.07 9.10 25.19
N GLU A 325 0.03 8.44 26.35
CA GLU A 325 -1.00 8.65 27.37
C GLU A 325 -0.83 9.96 28.13
N LYS A 326 0.42 10.33 28.44
CA LYS A 326 0.71 11.64 29.07
C LYS A 326 0.21 12.83 28.25
N LYS A 327 0.14 12.69 26.91
CA LYS A 327 -0.36 13.77 26.03
C LYS A 327 -1.88 13.85 25.94
N LEU A 328 -2.61 12.77 26.26
CA LEU A 328 -4.07 12.73 26.13
C LEU A 328 -4.77 12.97 27.46
N GLU A 329 -4.15 12.59 28.58
CA GLU A 329 -4.66 12.95 29.92
C GLU A 329 -4.43 14.44 30.25
N GLU A 330 -3.39 15.08 29.71
CA GLU A 330 -3.15 16.53 29.89
C GLU A 330 -4.14 17.43 29.10
N GLU A 331 -4.95 16.89 28.19
CA GLU A 331 -5.95 17.66 27.41
C GLU A 331 -7.40 17.54 27.92
N MET A 332 -7.65 16.77 28.99
CA MET A 332 -8.99 16.74 29.60
C MET A 332 -9.05 17.74 30.76
N PRO A 333 -9.82 18.85 30.64
CA PRO A 333 -10.03 19.72 31.79
C PRO A 333 -10.78 18.95 32.87
N GLU A 334 -10.18 18.80 34.06
CA GLU A 334 -10.89 18.36 35.26
C GLU A 334 -11.91 19.45 35.61
N VAL A 335 -13.16 19.26 35.19
CA VAL A 335 -14.26 20.14 35.61
C VAL A 335 -14.69 19.71 37.00
N GLU A 336 -14.16 20.39 38.01
CA GLU A 336 -14.57 20.22 39.41
C GLU A 336 -15.88 21.00 39.63
N ILE A 337 -17.00 20.27 39.81
CA ILE A 337 -18.31 20.88 40.06
C ILE A 337 -18.47 21.05 41.58
N ASP A 338 -18.45 22.28 42.07
CA ASP A 338 -18.68 22.58 43.49
C ASP A 338 -20.17 22.36 43.84
N ILE A 339 -20.43 21.24 44.53
CA ILE A 339 -21.78 20.84 44.94
C ILE A 339 -22.32 21.75 46.05
N ASP A 340 -21.45 22.28 46.91
CA ASP A 340 -21.87 23.14 48.01
C ASP A 340 -22.39 24.49 47.48
N GLU A 341 -21.74 25.04 46.46
CA GLU A 341 -22.21 26.25 45.77
C GLU A 341 -23.56 26.03 45.08
N LEU A 342 -23.79 24.84 44.53
CA LEU A 342 -25.05 24.49 43.88
C LEU A 342 -26.19 24.28 44.88
N LEU A 343 -25.90 23.76 46.08
CA LEU A 343 -26.88 23.55 47.14
C LEU A 343 -27.34 24.86 47.80
N ASP A 344 -26.51 25.91 47.77
CA ASP A 344 -26.85 27.22 48.31
C ASP A 344 -27.82 28.01 47.39
N VAL A 345 -27.99 27.60 46.12
CA VAL A 345 -28.96 28.19 45.17
C VAL A 345 -30.36 27.61 45.40
N THR A 346 -31.35 28.50 45.59
CA THR A 346 -32.73 28.12 45.98
C THR A 346 -33.63 27.72 44.82
N SER A 347 -33.33 28.16 43.58
CA SER A 347 -34.12 27.85 42.38
C SER A 347 -33.48 26.73 41.55
N ASP A 348 -34.26 25.71 41.20
CA ASP A 348 -33.80 24.58 40.37
C ASP A 348 -33.40 25.05 38.95
N ASP A 349 -34.02 26.10 38.42
CA ASP A 349 -33.72 26.66 37.09
C ASP A 349 -32.36 27.39 37.07
N GLU A 350 -32.04 28.13 38.13
CA GLU A 350 -30.74 28.80 38.28
C GLU A 350 -29.61 27.79 38.49
N ARG A 351 -29.88 26.72 39.26
CA ARG A 351 -28.95 25.60 39.45
C ARG A 351 -28.64 24.88 38.13
N ALA A 352 -29.65 24.69 37.29
CA ALA A 352 -29.49 24.12 35.94
C ALA A 352 -28.60 25.00 35.05
N THR A 353 -28.79 26.32 35.14
CA THR A 353 -28.05 27.29 34.32
C THR A 353 -26.58 27.33 34.74
N LYS A 354 -26.26 27.34 36.04
CA LYS A 354 -24.87 27.25 36.54
C LYS A 354 -24.17 25.95 36.14
N LEU A 355 -24.88 24.82 36.19
CA LEU A 355 -24.34 23.53 35.74
C LEU A 355 -24.06 23.52 34.23
N GLN A 356 -24.93 24.14 33.42
CA GLN A 356 -24.70 24.25 31.97
C GLN A 356 -23.50 25.13 31.63
N VAL A 357 -23.29 26.23 32.37
CA VAL A 357 -22.12 27.10 32.19
C VAL A 357 -20.82 26.39 32.58
N SER A 358 -20.83 25.64 33.69
CA SER A 358 -19.66 24.88 34.14
C SER A 358 -19.29 23.72 33.21
N LEU A 359 -20.27 23.20 32.46
CA LEU A 359 -20.11 22.08 31.52
C LEU A 359 -19.97 22.52 30.05
N ILE A 360 -19.79 23.82 29.78
CA ILE A 360 -19.84 24.38 28.42
C ILE A 360 -18.69 23.89 27.53
N ASP A 361 -17.54 23.59 28.15
CA ASP A 361 -16.34 23.09 27.46
C ASP A 361 -16.34 21.56 27.28
N CYS A 362 -17.30 20.86 27.88
CA CYS A 362 -17.49 19.43 27.66
C CYS A 362 -18.20 19.21 26.32
N TYR A 363 -17.60 18.41 25.42
CA TYR A 363 -18.17 18.18 24.09
C TYR A 363 -19.55 17.45 24.18
N LYS A 364 -20.61 18.26 24.11
CA LYS A 364 -22.06 17.97 24.25
C LYS A 364 -22.59 17.74 25.68
N PRO A 365 -23.04 18.79 26.39
CA PRO A 365 -23.97 18.61 27.49
C PRO A 365 -25.39 18.38 26.92
N THR A 366 -25.95 17.17 27.09
CA THR A 366 -27.38 16.96 26.83
C THR A 366 -28.18 17.46 28.03
N GLY A 367 -29.25 18.22 27.78
CA GLY A 367 -30.15 18.69 28.85
C GLY A 367 -30.72 17.54 29.71
N ASP A 368 -30.73 16.31 29.18
CA ASP A 368 -31.08 15.09 29.92
C ASP A 368 -30.10 14.78 31.06
N PHE A 369 -28.80 14.98 30.84
CA PHE A 369 -27.78 14.74 31.86
C PHE A 369 -27.89 15.76 33.00
N VAL A 370 -28.06 17.04 32.67
CA VAL A 370 -28.26 18.10 33.69
C VAL A 370 -29.52 17.83 34.51
N ARG A 371 -30.61 17.39 33.86
CA ARG A 371 -31.84 16.99 34.55
C ARG A 371 -31.65 15.79 35.48
N ASP A 372 -30.93 14.75 35.05
CA ASP A 372 -30.67 13.57 35.91
C ASP A 372 -29.76 13.93 37.10
N LEU A 373 -28.75 14.79 36.89
CA LEU A 373 -27.88 15.26 37.96
C LEU A 373 -28.65 16.08 39.00
N LEU A 374 -29.48 17.02 38.55
CA LEU A 374 -30.35 17.81 39.43
C LEU A 374 -31.34 16.94 40.21
N ALA A 375 -31.89 15.90 39.56
CA ALA A 375 -32.78 14.95 40.22
C ALA A 375 -32.07 14.19 41.35
N ARG A 376 -30.80 13.82 41.17
CA ARG A 376 -30.00 13.15 42.22
C ARG A 376 -29.56 14.08 43.34
N ILE A 377 -29.33 15.36 43.05
CA ILE A 377 -28.98 16.37 44.05
C ILE A 377 -30.20 16.81 44.86
N ARG A 378 -31.41 16.64 44.31
CA ARG A 378 -32.67 16.99 44.97
C ARG A 378 -32.86 16.19 46.26
N GLY A 379 -32.75 16.88 47.40
CA GLY A 379 -32.88 16.29 48.74
C GLY A 379 -31.56 16.12 49.50
N MET A 380 -30.41 16.39 48.87
CA MET A 380 -29.16 16.54 49.61
C MET A 380 -29.19 17.81 50.44
N ARG A 381 -28.80 17.72 51.72
CA ARG A 381 -28.68 18.87 52.62
C ARG A 381 -27.21 19.01 53.02
N LYS A 382 -26.73 20.25 53.05
CA LYS A 382 -25.40 20.57 53.54
C LYS A 382 -25.23 20.04 54.96
N LEU A 383 -24.21 19.21 55.18
CA LEU A 383 -23.89 18.70 56.51
C LEU A 383 -23.28 19.86 57.32
N SER A 384 -24.05 20.44 58.24
CA SER A 384 -23.51 21.45 59.16
C SER A 384 -22.57 20.79 60.16
N ALA A 385 -21.34 21.30 60.28
CA ALA A 385 -20.38 20.85 61.27
C ALA A 385 -20.95 20.97 62.70
N PRO A 386 -20.65 20.03 63.61
CA PRO A 386 -21.24 20.01 64.94
C PRO A 386 -20.79 21.23 65.77
N THR A 387 -21.76 22.05 66.18
CA THR A 387 -21.55 23.14 67.15
C THR A 387 -21.13 22.57 68.51
N LYS A 388 -19.89 22.86 68.92
CA LYS A 388 -19.43 22.72 70.31
C LYS A 388 -20.35 23.53 71.22
N LYS A 389 -21.19 22.88 72.02
CA LYS A 389 -21.85 23.54 73.16
C LYS A 389 -20.79 23.83 74.23
N GLY A 390 -20.54 25.10 74.48
CA GLY A 390 -19.82 25.58 75.65
C GLY A 390 -20.71 25.56 76.90
N LEU A 391 -20.05 25.34 78.04
CA LEU A 391 -20.47 25.35 79.45
C LEU A 391 -21.96 25.27 79.80
#